data_AF-A0A2N5NZE3-F1
#
_entry.id   AF-A0A2N5NZE3-F1
#
_cell.length_a   1.000
_cell.length_b   1.000
_cell.length_c   1.000
_cell.angle_alpha   90.00
_cell.angle_beta   90.00
_cell.angle_gamma   90.00
#
_symmetry.space_group_name_H-M   'P 1'
#
loop_
_entity.id
_entity.type
_entity.pdbx_description
1 polymer ?
#
loop_
_entity_poly.entity_id
_entity_poly.type
_entity_poly.pdbx_seq_one_letter_code
_entity_poly.pdbx_strand_id
1 'polypeptide(L)'
;MVFSSMTFLCVFFPVVFALYYILPGLRARNVLLILASLLFYAYGEPAYVLLMIFSIVMNYFFGRMMNTRNAGLRKAALLIAVVINIGLLVVFKYTDMILRTINQLAGTQIPMTEIALPIGISFFTFQALSYVIDVYRDEVQSQKSVFNVMLYVSFFPQLIAGPIVKYHDIQKQIETRKTDVQEIAEGFRRFTIGLAKKVLISNTVAIAADGVFNSQIGEINIVAAWIGAISYMLQIYYDFSGYSDMAIGMGHMFGFHFQENFNYPYISASIKEFWRRWHISLSTWFKEYLYIPLGGNRKGKIRTCVNKMVVFSATGLWHGASWTFVLWGIWHGVFSLIEEFLPIRKLPGFFRHIYAMLVVCIGFVMFRADTFSQGIQMIETMFTGWNFDSTSIQVAVYWLNPFYLVILFVGILGCMPILRSLHAFTERTPVVKRIVVPFSYVGSVLLLLLSMLSLSSGTYNPFIYFRF
;
A
#
# COMPACT_ATOMS: atom_id res chain seq x y z
N MET A 1 4.03 -15.86 0.54
CA MET A 1 5.46 -15.47 0.73
C MET A 1 5.55 -13.95 0.75
N VAL A 2 6.69 -13.36 1.15
CA VAL A 2 6.95 -11.92 1.05
C VAL A 2 8.12 -11.65 0.11
N PHE A 3 8.13 -10.53 -0.61
CA PHE A 3 9.16 -10.26 -1.64
C PHE A 3 10.57 -10.07 -1.05
N SER A 4 10.66 -9.63 0.20
CA SER A 4 11.92 -9.49 0.93
C SER A 4 12.36 -10.77 1.67
N SER A 5 11.86 -11.96 1.30
CA SER A 5 12.36 -13.22 1.87
C SER A 5 13.42 -13.88 0.98
N MET A 6 14.37 -14.59 1.60
CA MET A 6 15.38 -15.35 0.86
C MET A 6 14.76 -16.45 -0.02
N THR A 7 13.71 -17.11 0.47
CA THR A 7 12.95 -18.09 -0.33
C THR A 7 12.37 -17.46 -1.59
N PHE A 8 11.86 -16.23 -1.51
CA PHE A 8 11.35 -15.52 -2.67
C PHE A 8 12.48 -15.14 -3.64
N LEU A 9 13.50 -14.45 -3.13
CA LEU A 9 14.59 -13.86 -3.91
C LEU A 9 15.48 -14.90 -4.59
N CYS A 10 15.82 -15.98 -3.88
CA CYS A 10 16.82 -16.95 -4.35
C CYS A 10 16.20 -18.18 -5.02
N VAL A 11 14.92 -18.48 -4.77
CA VAL A 11 14.29 -19.71 -5.26
C VAL A 11 13.05 -19.41 -6.09
N PHE A 12 11.98 -18.90 -5.47
CA PHE A 12 10.69 -18.77 -6.15
C PHE A 12 10.78 -17.85 -7.38
N PHE A 13 11.30 -16.63 -7.21
CA PHE A 13 11.31 -15.65 -8.28
C PHE A 13 12.24 -16.04 -9.45
N PRO A 14 13.51 -16.47 -9.23
CA PRO A 14 14.38 -16.94 -10.31
C PRO A 14 13.80 -18.12 -11.10
N VAL A 15 13.18 -19.10 -10.41
CA VAL A 15 12.57 -20.26 -11.07
C VAL A 15 11.38 -19.84 -11.92
N VAL A 16 10.45 -19.03 -11.38
CA VAL A 16 9.28 -18.55 -12.13
C VAL A 16 9.71 -17.71 -13.33
N PHE A 17 10.70 -16.82 -13.14
CA PHE A 17 11.25 -16.00 -14.21
C PHE A 17 11.87 -16.84 -15.33
N ALA A 18 12.72 -17.82 -15.00
CA ALA A 18 13.33 -18.71 -15.98
C ALA A 18 12.27 -19.51 -16.76
N LEU A 19 11.33 -20.15 -16.05
CA LEU A 19 10.24 -20.91 -16.68
C LEU A 19 9.38 -20.04 -17.60
N TYR A 20 9.10 -18.78 -17.22
CA TYR A 20 8.31 -17.87 -18.02
C TYR A 20 8.92 -17.61 -19.41
N TYR A 21 10.24 -17.44 -19.48
CA TYR A 21 10.94 -17.16 -20.73
C TYR A 21 11.25 -18.42 -21.55
N ILE A 22 11.32 -19.60 -20.92
CA ILE A 22 11.45 -20.89 -21.60
C ILE A 22 10.13 -21.33 -22.24
N LEU A 23 8.98 -21.05 -21.59
CA LEU A 23 7.69 -21.51 -22.08
C LEU A 23 7.26 -20.81 -23.37
N PRO A 24 6.80 -21.58 -24.39
CA PRO A 24 6.31 -21.03 -25.64
C PRO A 24 4.88 -20.51 -25.50
N GLY A 25 4.64 -19.34 -26.10
CA GLY A 25 3.29 -18.77 -26.23
C GLY A 25 2.71 -18.17 -24.94
N LEU A 26 1.83 -17.18 -25.11
CA LEU A 26 1.29 -16.40 -24.00
C LEU A 26 0.36 -17.22 -23.09
N ARG A 27 -0.33 -18.23 -23.62
CA ARG A 27 -1.24 -19.08 -22.85
C ARG A 27 -0.48 -19.91 -21.81
N ALA A 28 0.60 -20.58 -22.19
CA ALA A 28 1.43 -21.35 -21.26
C ALA A 28 2.03 -20.46 -20.18
N ARG A 29 2.51 -19.28 -20.58
CA ARG A 29 3.00 -18.24 -19.65
C ARG A 29 1.93 -17.76 -18.67
N ASN A 30 0.70 -17.52 -19.13
CA ASN A 30 -0.43 -17.16 -18.25
C ASN A 30 -0.74 -18.28 -17.26
N VAL A 31 -0.77 -19.53 -17.69
CA VAL A 31 -1.00 -20.69 -16.81
C VAL A 31 0.11 -20.79 -15.77
N LEU A 32 1.38 -20.65 -16.18
CA LEU A 32 2.51 -20.60 -15.24
C LEU A 32 2.32 -19.50 -14.20
N LEU A 33 1.99 -18.27 -14.62
CA LEU A 33 1.80 -17.16 -13.70
C LEU A 33 0.63 -17.40 -12.73
N ILE A 34 -0.46 -18.03 -13.18
CA ILE A 34 -1.57 -18.43 -12.29
C ILE A 34 -1.05 -19.44 -11.26
N LEU A 35 -0.43 -20.54 -11.68
CA LEU A 35 0.05 -21.59 -10.79
C LEU A 35 1.08 -21.06 -9.78
N ALA A 36 2.05 -20.28 -10.26
CA ALA A 36 3.04 -19.61 -9.44
C ALA A 36 2.38 -18.67 -8.43
N SER A 37 1.33 -17.95 -8.84
CA SER A 37 0.63 -17.03 -7.94
C SER A 37 -0.18 -17.73 -6.87
N LEU A 38 -0.87 -18.82 -7.21
CA LEU A 38 -1.57 -19.64 -6.23
C LEU A 38 -0.58 -20.26 -5.24
N LEU A 39 0.58 -20.76 -5.70
CA LEU A 39 1.65 -21.27 -4.84
C LEU A 39 2.22 -20.18 -3.92
N PHE A 40 2.46 -18.98 -4.47
CA PHE A 40 2.98 -17.83 -3.72
C PHE A 40 2.07 -17.47 -2.54
N TYR A 41 0.76 -17.46 -2.77
CA TYR A 41 -0.25 -17.22 -1.75
C TYR A 41 -0.35 -18.40 -0.76
N ALA A 42 -0.43 -19.62 -1.28
CA ALA A 42 -0.58 -20.85 -0.49
C ALA A 42 0.58 -21.08 0.50
N TYR A 43 1.77 -20.58 0.20
CA TYR A 43 2.91 -20.69 1.10
C TYR A 43 2.69 -20.00 2.46
N GLY A 44 1.90 -18.92 2.49
CA GLY A 44 1.51 -18.28 3.75
C GLY A 44 0.14 -18.76 4.23
N GLU A 45 -0.83 -18.82 3.32
CA GLU A 45 -2.25 -18.98 3.65
C GLU A 45 -2.90 -20.11 2.82
N PRO A 46 -2.53 -21.38 3.03
CA PRO A 46 -2.93 -22.48 2.15
C PRO A 46 -4.44 -22.70 2.09
N ALA A 47 -5.14 -22.58 3.23
CA ALA A 47 -6.60 -22.74 3.28
C ALA A 47 -7.34 -21.61 2.53
N TYR A 48 -6.84 -20.37 2.61
CA TYR A 48 -7.52 -19.21 2.03
C TYR A 48 -7.31 -19.05 0.52
N VAL A 49 -6.46 -19.87 -0.10
CA VAL A 49 -6.43 -20.01 -1.56
C VAL A 49 -7.81 -20.38 -2.09
N LEU A 50 -8.54 -21.26 -1.38
CA LEU A 50 -9.88 -21.67 -1.75
C LEU A 50 -10.87 -20.50 -1.70
N LEU A 51 -10.76 -19.63 -0.71
CA LEU A 51 -11.57 -18.42 -0.60
C LEU A 51 -11.30 -17.46 -1.76
N MET A 52 -10.03 -17.27 -2.14
CA MET A 52 -9.65 -16.44 -3.28
C MET A 52 -10.20 -17.03 -4.59
N ILE A 53 -10.03 -18.34 -4.83
CA ILE A 53 -10.56 -19.01 -6.02
C ILE A 53 -12.09 -18.92 -6.06
N PHE A 54 -12.77 -19.13 -4.93
CA PHE A 54 -14.21 -18.93 -4.82
C PHE A 54 -14.62 -17.51 -5.22
N SER A 55 -13.95 -16.49 -4.67
CA SER A 55 -14.20 -15.09 -5.01
C SER A 55 -14.01 -14.83 -6.52
N ILE A 56 -12.93 -15.35 -7.11
CA ILE A 56 -12.63 -15.22 -8.55
C ILE A 56 -13.73 -15.84 -9.40
N VAL A 57 -14.07 -17.11 -9.14
CA VAL A 57 -15.06 -17.87 -9.91
C VAL A 57 -16.45 -17.24 -9.79
N MET A 58 -16.82 -16.84 -8.58
CA MET A 58 -18.09 -16.16 -8.31
C MET A 58 -18.19 -14.84 -9.11
N ASN A 59 -17.16 -13.99 -9.03
CA ASN A 59 -17.15 -12.71 -9.74
C ASN A 59 -17.09 -12.90 -11.27
N TYR A 60 -16.41 -13.94 -11.76
CA TYR A 60 -16.47 -14.33 -13.18
C TYR A 60 -17.92 -14.61 -13.61
N PHE A 61 -18.67 -15.42 -12.86
CA PHE A 61 -20.07 -15.73 -13.18
C PHE A 61 -20.97 -14.50 -13.12
N PHE A 62 -20.82 -13.61 -12.14
CA PHE A 62 -21.56 -12.35 -12.11
C PHE A 62 -21.23 -11.46 -13.32
N GLY A 63 -19.95 -11.37 -13.70
CA GLY A 63 -19.50 -10.74 -14.93
C GLY A 63 -20.20 -11.31 -16.16
N ARG A 64 -20.31 -12.65 -16.26
CA ARG A 64 -21.00 -13.33 -17.38
C ARG A 64 -22.50 -13.11 -17.38
N MET A 65 -23.14 -13.11 -16.22
CA MET A 65 -24.59 -12.91 -16.08
C MET A 65 -25.02 -11.51 -16.52
N MET A 66 -24.12 -10.53 -16.42
CA MET A 66 -24.35 -9.17 -16.92
C MET A 66 -24.28 -9.04 -18.45
N ASN A 67 -23.87 -10.08 -19.18
CA ASN A 67 -23.90 -10.10 -20.64
C ASN A 67 -25.31 -10.36 -21.20
N THR A 68 -26.23 -9.44 -20.91
CA THR A 68 -27.64 -9.49 -21.33
C THR A 68 -28.16 -8.08 -21.62
N ARG A 69 -29.23 -7.97 -22.42
CA ARG A 69 -29.91 -6.69 -22.67
C ARG A 69 -30.85 -6.28 -21.53
N ASN A 70 -31.16 -7.18 -20.59
CA ASN A 70 -32.06 -6.90 -19.49
C ASN A 70 -31.34 -6.09 -18.38
N ALA A 71 -31.70 -4.81 -18.25
CA ALA A 71 -31.13 -3.90 -17.28
C ALA A 71 -31.40 -4.32 -15.81
N GLY A 72 -32.56 -4.92 -15.53
CA GLY A 72 -32.90 -5.40 -14.19
C GLY A 72 -32.00 -6.54 -13.73
N LEU A 73 -31.78 -7.53 -14.60
CA LEU A 73 -30.86 -8.64 -14.34
C LEU A 73 -29.41 -8.16 -14.15
N ARG A 74 -28.96 -7.21 -14.98
CA ARG A 74 -27.61 -6.61 -14.84
C ARG A 74 -27.44 -5.94 -13.48
N LYS A 75 -28.42 -5.15 -13.06
CA LYS A 75 -28.39 -4.45 -11.77
C LYS A 75 -28.47 -5.40 -10.58
N ALA A 76 -29.28 -6.45 -10.67
CA ALA A 76 -29.36 -7.49 -9.64
C ALA A 76 -28.04 -8.26 -9.53
N ALA A 77 -27.44 -8.67 -10.65
CA ALA A 77 -26.14 -9.32 -10.70
C ALA A 77 -25.06 -8.49 -10.01
N LEU A 78 -24.97 -7.19 -10.36
CA LEU A 78 -24.03 -6.27 -9.72
C LEU A 78 -24.29 -6.15 -8.21
N LEU A 79 -25.54 -5.92 -7.81
CA LEU A 79 -25.88 -5.72 -6.40
C LEU A 79 -25.50 -6.94 -5.56
N ILE A 80 -25.85 -8.14 -6.03
CA ILE A 80 -25.51 -9.39 -5.34
C ILE A 80 -23.98 -9.55 -5.28
N ALA A 81 -23.27 -9.30 -6.38
CA ALA A 81 -21.81 -9.38 -6.40
C ALA A 81 -21.18 -8.43 -5.36
N VAL A 82 -21.64 -7.18 -5.32
CA VAL A 82 -21.15 -6.18 -4.35
C VAL A 82 -21.45 -6.62 -2.92
N VAL A 83 -22.68 -7.06 -2.65
CA VAL A 83 -23.09 -7.51 -1.30
C VAL A 83 -22.25 -8.69 -0.84
N ILE A 84 -21.99 -9.69 -1.70
CA ILE A 84 -21.18 -10.85 -1.30
C ILE A 84 -19.72 -10.44 -1.09
N ASN A 85 -19.12 -9.65 -1.99
CA ASN A 85 -17.73 -9.19 -1.84
C ASN A 85 -17.51 -8.38 -0.56
N ILE A 86 -18.40 -7.42 -0.28
CA ILE A 86 -18.35 -6.62 0.95
C ILE A 86 -18.68 -7.49 2.17
N GLY A 87 -19.66 -8.39 2.06
CA GLY A 87 -20.01 -9.35 3.12
C GLY A 87 -18.83 -10.21 3.54
N LEU A 88 -18.05 -10.73 2.59
CA LEU A 88 -16.81 -11.47 2.88
C LEU A 88 -15.81 -10.59 3.64
N LEU A 89 -15.62 -9.33 3.24
CA LEU A 89 -14.78 -8.41 4.01
C LEU A 89 -15.33 -8.17 5.43
N VAL A 90 -16.64 -8.01 5.60
CA VAL A 90 -17.24 -7.86 6.93
C VAL A 90 -16.96 -9.08 7.79
N VAL A 91 -17.23 -10.28 7.28
CA VAL A 91 -17.05 -11.54 8.02
C VAL A 91 -15.60 -11.74 8.46
N PHE A 92 -14.65 -11.63 7.52
CA PHE A 92 -13.25 -11.97 7.80
C PHE A 92 -12.45 -10.83 8.43
N LYS A 93 -12.81 -9.56 8.18
CA LYS A 93 -12.03 -8.40 8.65
C LYS A 93 -12.69 -7.65 9.79
N TYR A 94 -14.01 -7.45 9.77
CA TYR A 94 -14.66 -6.50 10.67
C TYR A 94 -15.50 -7.13 11.79
N THR A 95 -15.80 -8.44 11.74
CA THR A 95 -16.64 -9.13 12.74
C THR A 95 -16.18 -8.85 14.17
N ASP A 96 -14.93 -9.12 14.51
CA ASP A 96 -14.45 -8.94 15.89
C ASP A 96 -14.40 -7.45 16.30
N MET A 97 -14.16 -6.52 15.36
CA MET A 97 -14.26 -5.09 15.65
C MET A 97 -15.70 -4.69 16.01
N ILE A 98 -16.68 -5.23 15.28
CA ILE A 98 -18.12 -5.00 15.52
C ILE A 98 -18.53 -5.61 16.86
N LEU A 99 -18.15 -6.87 17.14
CA LEU A 99 -18.45 -7.55 18.39
C LEU A 99 -17.83 -6.84 19.60
N ARG A 100 -16.55 -6.41 19.51
CA ARG A 100 -15.92 -5.58 20.55
C ARG A 100 -16.71 -4.30 20.82
N THR A 101 -17.16 -3.63 19.76
CA THR A 101 -17.94 -2.39 19.89
C THR A 101 -19.31 -2.64 20.54
N ILE A 102 -20.01 -3.72 20.16
CA ILE A 102 -21.29 -4.10 20.77
C ILE A 102 -21.12 -4.43 22.25
N ASN A 103 -20.11 -5.25 22.59
CA ASN A 103 -19.82 -5.61 23.98
C ASN A 103 -19.50 -4.38 24.84
N GLN A 104 -18.74 -3.42 24.30
CA GLN A 104 -18.43 -2.18 25.01
C GLN A 104 -19.64 -1.26 25.20
N LEU A 105 -20.52 -1.13 24.20
CA LEU A 105 -21.67 -0.22 24.26
C LEU A 105 -22.89 -0.80 24.98
N ALA A 106 -23.15 -2.10 24.81
CA ALA A 106 -24.31 -2.79 25.37
C ALA A 106 -24.00 -3.56 26.67
N GLY A 107 -22.74 -3.59 27.10
CA GLY A 107 -22.30 -4.37 28.26
C GLY A 107 -22.44 -5.89 28.07
N THR A 108 -22.52 -6.36 26.82
CA THR A 108 -22.66 -7.79 26.50
C THR A 108 -21.30 -8.49 26.54
N GLN A 109 -21.33 -9.82 26.58
CA GLN A 109 -20.14 -10.68 26.55
C GLN A 109 -20.22 -11.69 25.40
N ILE A 110 -20.54 -11.20 24.20
CA ILE A 110 -20.55 -12.05 23.00
C ILE A 110 -19.10 -12.50 22.74
N PRO A 111 -18.82 -13.81 22.63
CA PRO A 111 -17.48 -14.31 22.39
C PRO A 111 -16.93 -13.81 21.04
N MET A 112 -15.63 -13.52 20.99
CA MET A 112 -14.95 -13.16 19.74
C MET A 112 -14.89 -14.37 18.82
N THR A 113 -14.95 -14.13 17.51
CA THR A 113 -14.92 -15.20 16.53
C THR A 113 -13.50 -15.66 16.21
N GLU A 114 -12.51 -14.77 16.40
CA GLU A 114 -11.07 -15.03 16.16
C GLU A 114 -10.80 -15.64 14.78
N ILE A 115 -11.65 -15.29 13.80
CA ILE A 115 -11.50 -15.74 12.43
C ILE A 115 -10.18 -15.17 11.91
N ALA A 116 -9.26 -16.05 11.52
CA ALA A 116 -7.99 -15.61 10.95
C ALA A 116 -8.24 -14.78 9.68
N LEU A 117 -7.60 -13.61 9.63
CA LEU A 117 -7.73 -12.64 8.55
C LEU A 117 -6.93 -13.11 7.35
N PRO A 118 -7.55 -13.39 6.19
CA PRO A 118 -6.82 -13.81 5.01
C PRO A 118 -5.99 -12.65 4.49
N ILE A 119 -4.67 -12.84 4.43
CA ILE A 119 -3.74 -11.83 3.90
C ILE A 119 -4.18 -11.43 2.48
N GLY A 120 -4.28 -10.13 2.20
CA GLY A 120 -4.64 -9.64 0.87
C GLY A 120 -6.14 -9.70 0.53
N ILE A 121 -7.03 -10.12 1.46
CA ILE A 121 -8.49 -10.10 1.22
C ILE A 121 -8.99 -8.75 0.73
N SER A 122 -8.50 -7.66 1.31
CA SER A 122 -8.87 -6.31 0.89
C SER A 122 -8.45 -5.99 -0.55
N PHE A 123 -7.31 -6.51 -1.01
CA PHE A 123 -6.82 -6.30 -2.38
C PHE A 123 -7.63 -7.09 -3.40
N PHE A 124 -7.76 -8.41 -3.21
CA PHE A 124 -8.48 -9.23 -4.18
C PHE A 124 -9.98 -8.91 -4.20
N THR A 125 -10.58 -8.46 -3.09
CA THR A 125 -11.96 -7.96 -3.09
C THR A 125 -12.08 -6.67 -3.91
N PHE A 126 -11.13 -5.74 -3.81
CA PHE A 126 -11.16 -4.48 -4.59
C PHE A 126 -10.96 -4.73 -6.09
N GLN A 127 -10.09 -5.69 -6.44
CA GLN A 127 -9.90 -6.14 -7.82
C GLN A 127 -11.15 -6.80 -8.38
N ALA A 128 -11.77 -7.70 -7.61
CA ALA A 128 -13.02 -8.37 -7.97
C ALA A 128 -14.18 -7.38 -8.16
N LEU A 129 -14.33 -6.41 -7.26
CA LEU A 129 -15.30 -5.33 -7.36
C LEU A 129 -15.04 -4.45 -8.59
N SER A 130 -13.77 -4.10 -8.87
CA SER A 130 -13.41 -3.38 -10.10
C SER A 130 -13.90 -4.14 -11.33
N TYR A 131 -13.61 -5.45 -11.46
CA TYR A 131 -14.08 -6.24 -12.61
C TYR A 131 -15.61 -6.19 -12.80
N VAL A 132 -16.39 -6.49 -11.75
CA VAL A 132 -17.87 -6.53 -11.90
C VAL A 132 -18.48 -5.15 -12.11
N ILE A 133 -17.93 -4.10 -11.49
CA ILE A 133 -18.42 -2.73 -11.67
C ILE A 133 -18.08 -2.23 -13.08
N ASP A 134 -16.87 -2.49 -13.57
CA ASP A 134 -16.43 -2.07 -14.91
C ASP A 134 -17.27 -2.74 -16.00
N VAL A 135 -17.58 -4.04 -15.85
CA VAL A 135 -18.49 -4.77 -16.75
C VAL A 135 -19.88 -4.16 -16.71
N TYR A 136 -20.41 -3.84 -15.52
CA TYR A 136 -21.73 -3.23 -15.39
C TYR A 136 -21.80 -1.87 -16.08
N ARG A 137 -20.73 -1.07 -16.00
CA ARG A 137 -20.60 0.28 -16.60
C ARG A 137 -20.27 0.26 -18.09
N ASP A 138 -20.12 -0.93 -18.70
CA ASP A 138 -19.68 -1.11 -20.08
C ASP A 138 -18.29 -0.49 -20.37
N GLU A 139 -17.45 -0.29 -19.34
CA GLU A 139 -16.06 0.16 -19.50
C GLU A 139 -15.18 -0.97 -20.07
N VAL A 140 -15.57 -2.22 -19.79
CA VAL A 140 -14.93 -3.44 -20.27
C VAL A 140 -15.97 -4.45 -20.70
N GLN A 141 -15.59 -5.36 -21.60
CA GLN A 141 -16.45 -6.47 -21.98
C GLN A 141 -16.41 -7.58 -20.92
N SER A 142 -17.52 -8.30 -20.78
CA SER A 142 -17.59 -9.49 -19.92
C SER A 142 -16.55 -10.52 -20.36
N GLN A 143 -15.64 -10.90 -19.44
CA GLN A 143 -14.53 -11.78 -19.76
C GLN A 143 -15.03 -13.22 -19.99
N LYS A 144 -14.59 -13.84 -21.09
CA LYS A 144 -15.03 -15.19 -21.48
C LYS A 144 -14.21 -16.31 -20.85
N SER A 145 -12.99 -16.01 -20.43
CA SER A 145 -12.06 -16.97 -19.82
C SER A 145 -11.95 -16.73 -18.31
N VAL A 146 -12.36 -17.71 -17.51
CA VAL A 146 -12.16 -17.68 -16.05
C VAL A 146 -10.67 -17.60 -15.70
N PHE A 147 -9.79 -18.19 -16.51
CA PHE A 147 -8.34 -18.12 -16.32
C PHE A 147 -7.79 -16.69 -16.45
N ASN A 148 -8.38 -15.85 -17.29
CA ASN A 148 -7.95 -14.46 -17.41
C ASN A 148 -8.36 -13.64 -16.18
N VAL A 149 -9.56 -13.88 -15.64
CA VAL A 149 -10.00 -13.27 -14.37
C VAL A 149 -9.15 -13.79 -13.21
N MET A 150 -8.83 -15.09 -13.23
CA MET A 150 -7.97 -15.71 -12.22
C MET A 150 -6.57 -15.10 -12.25
N LEU A 151 -5.94 -14.97 -13.42
CA LEU A 151 -4.64 -14.32 -13.55
C LEU A 151 -4.71 -12.88 -13.04
N TYR A 152 -5.72 -12.11 -13.43
CA TYR A 152 -5.88 -10.73 -12.95
C TYR A 152 -5.88 -10.64 -11.42
N VAL A 153 -6.73 -11.42 -10.75
CA VAL A 153 -6.92 -11.30 -9.30
C VAL A 153 -5.76 -11.95 -8.54
N SER A 154 -5.25 -13.10 -9.00
CA SER A 154 -4.25 -13.85 -8.25
C SER A 154 -2.83 -13.35 -8.49
N PHE A 155 -2.54 -12.55 -9.53
CA PHE A 155 -1.16 -12.27 -9.95
C PHE A 155 -0.26 -11.80 -8.79
N PHE A 156 0.72 -12.64 -8.43
CA PHE A 156 1.48 -12.48 -7.19
C PHE A 156 2.18 -11.14 -7.01
N PRO A 157 2.66 -10.42 -8.05
CA PRO A 157 3.29 -9.12 -7.88
C PRO A 157 2.36 -8.08 -7.23
N GLN A 158 1.03 -8.22 -7.36
CA GLN A 158 0.04 -7.26 -6.85
C GLN A 158 -0.91 -7.84 -5.81
N LEU A 159 -0.75 -9.12 -5.43
CA LEU A 159 -1.76 -9.85 -4.66
C LEU A 159 -1.85 -9.42 -3.20
N ILE A 160 -0.71 -9.20 -2.55
CA ILE A 160 -0.63 -8.94 -1.10
C ILE A 160 -0.39 -7.45 -0.82
N ALA A 161 0.47 -6.82 -1.62
CA ALA A 161 0.79 -5.40 -1.54
C ALA A 161 1.27 -4.89 -2.89
N GLY A 162 1.18 -3.58 -3.08
CA GLY A 162 1.53 -2.89 -4.32
C GLY A 162 0.38 -2.01 -4.82
N PRO A 163 0.39 -1.58 -6.08
CA PRO A 163 -0.72 -0.85 -6.66
C PRO A 163 -1.99 -1.71 -6.72
N ILE A 164 -3.12 -1.14 -6.31
CA ILE A 164 -4.45 -1.71 -6.54
C ILE A 164 -4.77 -1.54 -8.02
N VAL A 165 -4.55 -2.60 -8.76
CA VAL A 165 -4.79 -2.62 -10.20
C VAL A 165 -6.27 -2.81 -10.49
N LYS A 166 -6.79 -1.99 -11.41
CA LYS A 166 -8.17 -2.05 -11.90
C LYS A 166 -8.22 -2.89 -13.17
N TYR A 167 -9.34 -3.59 -13.40
CA TYR A 167 -9.41 -4.56 -14.49
C TYR A 167 -9.26 -3.89 -15.87
N HIS A 168 -9.90 -2.74 -16.05
CA HIS A 168 -9.84 -1.98 -17.30
C HIS A 168 -8.42 -1.56 -17.71
N ASP A 169 -7.49 -1.42 -16.76
CA ASP A 169 -6.09 -1.02 -17.02
C ASP A 169 -5.22 -2.19 -17.54
N ILE A 170 -5.59 -3.44 -17.24
CA ILE A 170 -4.73 -4.61 -17.50
C ILE A 170 -5.33 -5.67 -18.42
N GLN A 171 -6.65 -5.66 -18.66
CA GLN A 171 -7.33 -6.68 -19.48
C GLN A 171 -6.64 -6.94 -20.83
N LYS A 172 -6.19 -5.88 -21.52
CA LYS A 172 -5.52 -5.99 -22.83
C LYS A 172 -4.14 -6.62 -22.69
N GLN A 173 -3.45 -6.34 -21.59
CA GLN A 173 -2.10 -6.83 -21.31
C GLN A 173 -2.11 -8.34 -20.99
N ILE A 174 -3.19 -8.86 -20.41
CA ILE A 174 -3.36 -10.32 -20.23
C ILE A 174 -3.32 -11.08 -21.56
N GLU A 175 -3.87 -10.47 -22.61
CA GLU A 175 -4.08 -11.11 -23.92
C GLU A 175 -3.01 -10.78 -24.96
N THR A 176 -2.31 -9.65 -24.83
CA THR A 176 -1.45 -9.13 -25.90
C THR A 176 -0.08 -8.63 -25.47
N ARG A 177 0.29 -8.74 -24.19
CA ARG A 177 1.58 -8.21 -23.71
C ARG A 177 2.78 -8.81 -24.42
N LYS A 178 3.82 -7.99 -24.51
CA LYS A 178 5.16 -8.34 -24.98
C LYS A 178 6.16 -7.76 -23.99
N THR A 179 7.38 -8.25 -24.05
CA THR A 179 8.48 -7.76 -23.22
C THR A 179 9.74 -7.76 -24.07
N ASP A 180 10.57 -6.74 -23.89
CA ASP A 180 11.91 -6.67 -24.45
C ASP A 180 12.99 -6.68 -23.35
N VAL A 181 14.26 -6.76 -23.75
CA VAL A 181 15.39 -6.87 -22.81
C VAL A 181 15.57 -5.57 -22.01
N GLN A 182 15.27 -4.41 -22.61
CA GLN A 182 15.36 -3.12 -21.92
C GLN A 182 14.33 -3.04 -20.80
N GLU A 183 13.07 -3.41 -21.07
CA GLU A 183 11.98 -3.43 -20.09
C GLU A 183 12.29 -4.39 -18.93
N ILE A 184 12.86 -5.57 -19.22
CA ILE A 184 13.29 -6.52 -18.19
C ILE A 184 14.36 -5.89 -17.30
N ALA A 185 15.38 -5.26 -17.89
CA ALA A 185 16.47 -4.64 -17.16
C ALA A 185 15.99 -3.46 -16.28
N GLU A 186 15.04 -2.66 -16.78
CA GLU A 186 14.39 -1.61 -16.01
C GLU A 186 13.55 -2.18 -14.87
N GLY A 187 12.85 -3.30 -15.11
CA GLY A 187 12.14 -4.07 -14.11
C GLY A 187 13.05 -4.52 -12.98
N PHE A 188 14.20 -5.14 -13.28
CA PHE A 188 15.19 -5.56 -12.28
C PHE A 188 15.72 -4.39 -11.47
N ARG A 189 16.08 -3.30 -12.15
CA ARG A 189 16.55 -2.09 -11.47
C ARG A 189 15.50 -1.56 -10.50
N ARG A 190 14.24 -1.48 -10.93
CA ARG A 190 13.14 -0.99 -10.11
C ARG A 190 12.87 -1.92 -8.92
N PHE A 191 12.88 -3.23 -9.15
CA PHE A 191 12.74 -4.23 -8.10
C PHE A 191 13.84 -4.07 -7.04
N THR A 192 15.10 -3.94 -7.46
CA THR A 192 16.24 -3.78 -6.56
C THR A 192 16.17 -2.49 -5.75
N ILE A 193 15.77 -1.37 -6.37
CA ILE A 193 15.55 -0.11 -5.64
C ILE A 193 14.42 -0.28 -4.60
N GLY A 194 13.33 -0.96 -4.97
CA GLY A 194 12.23 -1.26 -4.05
C GLY A 194 12.67 -2.13 -2.87
N LEU A 195 13.47 -3.17 -3.14
CA LEU A 195 14.05 -4.04 -2.11
C LEU A 195 14.96 -3.25 -1.17
N ALA A 196 15.84 -2.39 -1.70
CA ALA A 196 16.74 -1.56 -0.90
C ALA A 196 15.98 -0.56 -0.02
N LYS A 197 14.94 0.10 -0.54
CA LYS A 197 14.04 0.97 0.24
C LYS A 197 13.46 0.21 1.44
N LYS A 198 12.95 -1.00 1.19
CA LYS A 198 12.34 -1.85 2.20
C LYS A 198 13.37 -2.33 3.24
N VAL A 199 14.45 -2.95 2.80
CA VAL A 199 15.38 -3.65 3.69
C VAL A 199 16.38 -2.71 4.36
N LEU A 200 16.94 -1.74 3.63
CA LEU A 200 18.03 -0.91 4.14
C LEU A 200 17.54 0.35 4.85
N ILE A 201 16.37 0.89 4.47
CA ILE A 201 15.82 2.10 5.09
C ILE A 201 14.67 1.72 6.02
N SER A 202 13.59 1.14 5.47
CA SER A 202 12.36 0.89 6.23
C SER A 202 12.59 -0.02 7.44
N ASN A 203 13.26 -1.16 7.27
CA ASN A 203 13.50 -2.07 8.40
C ASN A 203 14.36 -1.43 9.49
N THR A 204 15.32 -0.57 9.15
CA THR A 204 16.16 0.11 10.14
C THR A 204 15.37 1.15 10.94
N VAL A 205 14.60 2.02 10.27
CA VAL A 205 13.76 3.00 11.00
C VAL A 205 12.60 2.32 11.73
N ALA A 206 12.16 1.14 11.27
CA ALA A 206 11.15 0.34 11.96
C ALA A 206 11.62 -0.11 13.35
N ILE A 207 12.90 -0.42 13.55
CA ILE A 207 13.44 -0.80 14.86
C ILE A 207 13.25 0.37 15.85
N ALA A 208 13.54 1.60 15.43
CA ALA A 208 13.35 2.79 16.24
C ALA A 208 11.86 3.10 16.48
N ALA A 209 11.03 3.01 15.44
CA ALA A 209 9.60 3.21 15.57
C ALA A 209 8.98 2.20 16.56
N ASP A 210 9.23 0.90 16.37
CA ASP A 210 8.70 -0.14 17.24
C ASP A 210 9.23 -0.01 18.67
N GLY A 211 10.52 0.29 18.82
CA GLY A 211 11.12 0.51 20.13
C GLY A 211 10.47 1.64 20.91
N VAL A 212 10.27 2.80 20.27
CA VAL A 212 9.63 3.96 20.92
C VAL A 212 8.15 3.70 21.21
N PHE A 213 7.38 3.17 20.25
CA PHE A 213 5.95 2.92 20.46
C PHE A 213 5.68 1.82 21.51
N ASN A 214 6.61 0.88 21.69
CA ASN A 214 6.50 -0.18 22.70
C ASN A 214 7.11 0.23 24.05
N SER A 215 7.76 1.39 24.15
CA SER A 215 8.27 1.92 25.43
C SER A 215 7.13 2.39 26.32
N GLN A 216 7.34 2.41 27.64
CA GLN A 216 6.32 2.95 28.54
C GLN A 216 6.23 4.47 28.36
N ILE A 217 5.02 5.00 28.41
CA ILE A 217 4.75 6.41 28.11
C ILE A 217 5.44 7.35 29.10
N GLY A 218 5.60 6.91 30.36
CA GLY A 218 6.35 7.65 31.38
C GLY A 218 7.87 7.65 31.17
N GLU A 219 8.39 6.75 30.33
CA GLU A 219 9.83 6.60 30.05
C GLU A 219 10.25 7.34 28.77
N ILE A 220 9.32 7.92 28.01
CA ILE A 220 9.63 8.66 26.79
C ILE A 220 9.47 10.17 27.00
N ASN A 221 10.44 10.93 26.51
CA ASN A 221 10.35 12.38 26.44
C ASN A 221 9.99 12.85 25.02
N ILE A 222 9.89 14.17 24.86
CA ILE A 222 9.62 14.83 23.59
C ILE A 222 10.55 14.37 22.46
N VAL A 223 11.84 14.18 22.75
CA VAL A 223 12.84 13.78 21.74
C VAL A 223 12.56 12.35 21.28
N ALA A 224 12.38 11.41 22.20
CA ALA A 224 12.04 10.02 21.89
C ALA A 224 10.72 9.93 21.12
N ALA A 225 9.69 10.66 21.53
CA ALA A 225 8.38 10.67 20.87
C ALA A 225 8.46 11.14 19.41
N TRP A 226 9.21 12.22 19.13
CA TRP A 226 9.45 12.67 17.75
C TRP A 226 10.30 11.71 16.92
N ILE A 227 11.29 11.05 17.54
CA ILE A 227 12.05 9.98 16.88
C ILE A 227 11.11 8.87 16.44
N GLY A 228 10.22 8.40 17.32
CA GLY A 228 9.24 7.36 17.01
C GLY A 228 8.29 7.79 15.88
N ALA A 229 7.73 8.99 15.97
CA ALA A 229 6.78 9.51 14.98
C ALA A 229 7.41 9.67 13.58
N ILE A 230 8.61 10.26 13.48
CA ILE A 230 9.32 10.44 12.21
C ILE A 230 9.81 9.09 11.67
N SER A 231 10.33 8.22 12.55
CA SER A 231 10.74 6.87 12.17
C SER A 231 9.58 6.09 11.56
N TYR A 232 8.40 6.16 12.19
CA TYR A 232 7.21 5.50 11.66
C TYR A 232 6.75 6.10 10.32
N MET A 233 6.78 7.43 10.19
CA MET A 233 6.46 8.10 8.92
C MET A 233 7.38 7.61 7.79
N LEU A 234 8.70 7.51 8.04
CA LEU A 234 9.62 6.96 7.04
C LEU A 234 9.42 5.46 6.82
N GLN A 235 9.17 4.69 7.88
CA GLN A 235 8.88 3.26 7.80
C GLN A 235 7.71 3.02 6.86
N ILE A 236 6.53 3.58 7.15
CA ILE A 236 5.33 3.32 6.34
C ILE A 236 5.53 3.70 4.87
N TYR A 237 6.26 4.78 4.60
CA TYR A 237 6.58 5.18 3.23
C TYR A 237 7.52 4.21 2.52
N TYR A 238 8.65 3.88 3.14
CA TYR A 238 9.68 3.08 2.48
C TYR A 238 9.33 1.60 2.40
N ASP A 239 8.56 1.09 3.37
CA ASP A 239 7.96 -0.24 3.32
C ASP A 239 7.06 -0.33 2.10
N PHE A 240 6.10 0.59 2.01
CA PHE A 240 5.02 0.47 1.05
C PHE A 240 5.43 0.90 -0.36
N SER A 241 6.20 1.98 -0.47
CA SER A 241 6.80 2.38 -1.76
C SER A 241 7.82 1.35 -2.24
N GLY A 242 8.58 0.73 -1.33
CA GLY A 242 9.49 -0.37 -1.66
C GLY A 242 8.77 -1.58 -2.24
N TYR A 243 7.69 -2.03 -1.58
CA TYR A 243 6.83 -3.10 -2.11
C TYR A 243 6.16 -2.74 -3.43
N SER A 244 5.68 -1.50 -3.58
CA SER A 244 5.09 -1.03 -4.83
C SER A 244 6.12 -1.02 -5.97
N ASP A 245 7.37 -0.62 -5.71
CA ASP A 245 8.42 -0.66 -6.71
C ASP A 245 8.84 -2.09 -7.08
N MET A 246 8.87 -3.02 -6.11
CA MET A 246 9.07 -4.44 -6.39
C MET A 246 7.94 -5.02 -7.26
N ALA A 247 6.69 -4.71 -6.92
CA ALA A 247 5.51 -5.12 -7.68
C ALA A 247 5.55 -4.61 -9.12
N ILE A 248 5.81 -3.30 -9.32
CA ILE A 248 5.88 -2.69 -10.66
C ILE A 248 7.08 -3.22 -11.44
N GLY A 249 8.24 -3.41 -10.79
CA GLY A 249 9.43 -4.00 -11.41
C GLY A 249 9.18 -5.40 -11.95
N MET A 250 8.52 -6.26 -11.16
CA MET A 250 8.10 -7.58 -11.62
C MET A 250 7.02 -7.53 -12.70
N GLY A 251 6.12 -6.54 -12.63
CA GLY A 251 5.18 -6.24 -13.71
C GLY A 251 5.93 -6.12 -15.05
N HIS A 252 6.89 -5.21 -15.13
CA HIS A 252 7.71 -4.99 -16.32
C HIS A 252 8.42 -6.27 -16.79
N MET A 253 9.02 -7.02 -15.87
CA MET A 253 9.67 -8.31 -16.18
C MET A 253 8.70 -9.35 -16.77
N PHE A 254 7.39 -9.23 -16.55
CA PHE A 254 6.40 -10.14 -17.13
C PHE A 254 5.55 -9.46 -18.23
N GLY A 255 5.89 -8.22 -18.63
CA GLY A 255 5.18 -7.43 -19.64
C GLY A 255 3.89 -6.75 -19.15
N PHE A 256 3.70 -6.62 -17.84
CA PHE A 256 2.58 -5.89 -17.23
C PHE A 256 3.01 -4.49 -16.77
N HIS A 257 2.25 -3.49 -17.17
CA HIS A 257 2.48 -2.08 -16.86
C HIS A 257 1.49 -1.63 -15.80
N PHE A 258 1.96 -1.58 -14.55
CA PHE A 258 1.18 -1.10 -13.41
C PHE A 258 1.35 0.40 -13.22
N GLN A 259 0.33 1.03 -12.64
CA GLN A 259 0.36 2.46 -12.32
C GLN A 259 1.26 2.74 -11.11
N GLU A 260 1.82 3.95 -11.08
CA GLU A 260 2.58 4.45 -9.94
C GLU A 260 1.70 4.56 -8.69
N ASN A 261 2.23 4.08 -7.57
CA ASN A 261 1.51 4.16 -6.30
C ASN A 261 1.98 5.34 -5.42
N PHE A 262 3.22 5.79 -5.61
CA PHE A 262 3.81 6.88 -4.84
C PHE A 262 4.58 7.85 -5.74
N ASN A 263 4.44 9.15 -5.49
CA ASN A 263 5.12 10.19 -6.26
C ASN A 263 5.67 11.31 -5.36
N TYR A 264 6.70 10.96 -4.57
CA TYR A 264 7.37 11.85 -3.61
C TYR A 264 6.37 12.57 -2.69
N PRO A 265 5.55 11.85 -1.90
CA PRO A 265 4.46 12.44 -1.12
C PRO A 265 4.93 13.44 -0.07
N TYR A 266 6.13 13.26 0.49
CA TYR A 266 6.66 14.13 1.55
C TYR A 266 7.26 15.45 1.06
N ILE A 267 7.15 15.80 -0.23
CA ILE A 267 7.44 17.18 -0.68
C ILE A 267 6.17 18.05 -0.72
N SER A 268 5.02 17.47 -0.37
CA SER A 268 3.73 18.14 -0.52
C SER A 268 3.62 19.38 0.36
N ALA A 269 2.94 20.39 -0.15
CA ALA A 269 2.65 21.63 0.56
C ALA A 269 1.16 21.80 0.86
N SER A 270 0.39 20.71 0.78
CA SER A 270 -0.99 20.58 1.25
C SER A 270 -1.39 19.10 1.38
N ILE A 271 -2.44 18.81 2.15
CA ILE A 271 -3.03 17.47 2.32
C ILE A 271 -3.66 16.98 1.03
N LYS A 272 -4.29 17.85 0.25
CA LYS A 272 -4.79 17.48 -1.08
C LYS A 272 -3.68 17.09 -2.05
N GLU A 273 -2.52 17.74 -1.97
CA GLU A 273 -1.36 17.37 -2.79
C GLU A 273 -0.78 16.03 -2.31
N PHE A 274 -0.66 15.85 -1.00
CA PHE A 274 -0.20 14.60 -0.39
C PHE A 274 -1.00 13.39 -0.89
N TRP A 275 -2.34 13.44 -0.85
CA TRP A 275 -3.20 12.34 -1.32
C TRP A 275 -3.20 12.12 -2.84
N ARG A 276 -2.66 13.06 -3.65
CA ARG A 276 -2.41 12.82 -5.09
C ARG A 276 -1.07 12.12 -5.34
N ARG A 277 -0.22 12.04 -4.33
CA ARG A 277 1.14 11.48 -4.38
C ARG A 277 1.31 10.26 -3.48
N TRP A 278 0.40 10.03 -2.55
CA TRP A 278 0.39 8.94 -1.59
C TRP A 278 -0.69 7.91 -1.97
N HIS A 279 -0.30 6.64 -2.03
CA HIS A 279 -1.19 5.51 -2.27
C HIS A 279 -2.19 5.79 -3.41
N ILE A 280 -1.65 6.18 -4.56
CA ILE A 280 -2.40 6.76 -5.68
C ILE A 280 -3.45 5.77 -6.17
N SER A 281 -3.12 4.48 -6.29
CA SER A 281 -4.05 3.47 -6.78
C SER A 281 -5.29 3.34 -5.89
N LEU A 282 -5.12 3.36 -4.56
CA LEU A 282 -6.22 3.32 -3.60
C LEU A 282 -7.07 4.58 -3.68
N SER A 283 -6.42 5.74 -3.73
CA SER A 283 -7.09 7.03 -3.84
C SER A 283 -7.93 7.12 -5.13
N THR A 284 -7.40 6.64 -6.26
CA THR A 284 -8.14 6.59 -7.53
C THR A 284 -9.27 5.57 -7.49
N TRP A 285 -9.06 4.42 -6.86
CA TRP A 285 -10.10 3.40 -6.71
C TRP A 285 -11.29 3.97 -5.91
N PHE A 286 -11.06 4.53 -4.72
CA PHE A 286 -12.13 5.14 -3.94
C PHE A 286 -12.80 6.32 -4.66
N LYS A 287 -12.03 7.10 -5.43
CA LYS A 287 -12.60 8.17 -6.24
C LYS A 287 -13.60 7.64 -7.28
N GLU A 288 -13.24 6.59 -8.01
CA GLU A 288 -14.00 6.06 -9.15
C GLU A 288 -15.14 5.12 -8.75
N TYR A 289 -14.93 4.32 -7.70
CA TYR A 289 -15.87 3.28 -7.28
C TYR A 289 -16.74 3.69 -6.08
N LEU A 290 -16.39 4.74 -5.33
CA LEU A 290 -17.17 5.22 -4.18
C LEU A 290 -17.57 6.70 -4.30
N TYR A 291 -16.61 7.61 -4.46
CA TYR A 291 -16.86 9.05 -4.42
C TYR A 291 -17.74 9.56 -5.57
N ILE A 292 -17.39 9.22 -6.82
CA ILE A 292 -18.15 9.63 -8.01
C ILE A 292 -19.58 9.07 -7.97
N PRO A 293 -19.81 7.77 -7.68
CA PRO A 293 -21.16 7.21 -7.51
C PRO A 293 -22.01 7.89 -6.44
N LEU A 294 -21.41 8.37 -5.34
CA LEU A 294 -22.12 9.14 -4.30
C LEU A 294 -22.55 10.56 -4.76
N GLY A 295 -22.24 10.94 -6.00
CA GLY A 295 -22.56 12.23 -6.61
C GLY A 295 -21.37 13.17 -6.72
N GLY A 296 -20.19 12.79 -6.21
CA GLY A 296 -18.98 13.62 -6.22
C GLY A 296 -19.25 15.03 -5.70
N ASN A 297 -18.96 16.03 -6.53
CA ASN A 297 -19.19 17.45 -6.25
C ASN A 297 -20.55 18.00 -6.77
N ARG A 298 -21.39 17.16 -7.40
CA ARG A 298 -22.56 17.62 -8.19
C ARG A 298 -23.77 18.04 -7.33
N LYS A 299 -23.82 17.64 -6.06
CA LYS A 299 -24.97 17.85 -5.15
C LYS A 299 -24.72 18.92 -4.08
N GLY A 300 -23.91 19.93 -4.40
CA GLY A 300 -23.62 21.06 -3.50
C GLY A 300 -22.53 20.80 -2.46
N LYS A 301 -22.19 21.85 -1.69
CA LYS A 301 -21.06 21.84 -0.75
C LYS A 301 -21.25 20.86 0.41
N ILE A 302 -22.42 20.84 1.04
CA ILE A 302 -22.70 19.95 2.19
C ILE A 302 -22.55 18.48 1.77
N ARG A 303 -23.17 18.08 0.66
CA ARG A 303 -23.04 16.70 0.17
C ARG A 303 -21.61 16.35 -0.22
N THR A 304 -20.85 17.30 -0.75
CA THR A 304 -19.42 17.14 -1.03
C THR A 304 -18.63 16.86 0.25
N CYS A 305 -18.89 17.60 1.33
CA CYS A 305 -18.25 17.36 2.63
C CYS A 305 -18.57 15.97 3.16
N VAL A 306 -19.85 15.59 3.17
CA VAL A 306 -20.29 14.25 3.62
C VAL A 306 -19.63 13.16 2.77
N ASN A 307 -19.67 13.29 1.44
CA ASN A 307 -19.06 12.30 0.53
C ASN A 307 -17.56 12.14 0.78
N LYS A 308 -16.84 13.22 1.07
CA LYS A 308 -15.41 13.14 1.43
C LYS A 308 -15.18 12.46 2.76
N MET A 309 -15.94 12.80 3.80
CA MET A 309 -15.82 12.15 5.09
C MET A 309 -16.10 10.65 4.97
N VAL A 310 -17.14 10.25 4.23
CA VAL A 310 -17.43 8.83 3.96
C VAL A 310 -16.25 8.14 3.27
N VAL A 311 -15.67 8.76 2.23
CA VAL A 311 -14.54 8.18 1.50
C VAL A 311 -13.30 8.05 2.39
N PHE A 312 -12.98 9.07 3.18
CA PHE A 312 -11.83 9.03 4.07
C PHE A 312 -12.01 8.04 5.23
N SER A 313 -13.20 7.95 5.83
CA SER A 313 -13.50 6.92 6.83
C SER A 313 -13.44 5.51 6.24
N ALA A 314 -13.97 5.31 5.02
CA ALA A 314 -13.87 4.03 4.32
C ALA A 314 -12.41 3.69 3.96
N THR A 315 -11.59 4.70 3.63
CA THR A 315 -10.15 4.55 3.41
C THR A 315 -9.45 4.10 4.70
N GLY A 316 -9.80 4.69 5.84
CA GLY A 316 -9.33 4.25 7.16
C GLY A 316 -9.72 2.80 7.44
N LEU A 317 -11.00 2.46 7.37
CA LEU A 317 -11.49 1.09 7.57
C LEU A 317 -10.81 0.06 6.66
N TRP A 318 -10.55 0.43 5.40
CA TRP A 318 -9.87 -0.44 4.47
C TRP A 318 -8.46 -0.81 4.95
N HIS A 319 -7.76 0.11 5.60
CA HIS A 319 -6.45 -0.20 6.19
C HIS A 319 -6.60 -1.23 7.30
N GLY A 320 -7.35 -0.97 8.38
CA GLY A 320 -7.48 -1.96 9.45
C GLY A 320 -8.78 -1.93 10.24
N ALA A 321 -9.00 -3.01 11.00
CA ALA A 321 -10.23 -3.26 11.76
C ALA A 321 -10.19 -2.72 13.20
N SER A 322 -9.83 -1.43 13.34
CA SER A 322 -9.86 -0.71 14.61
C SER A 322 -10.33 0.73 14.43
N TRP A 323 -10.79 1.34 15.52
CA TRP A 323 -11.24 2.74 15.52
C TRP A 323 -10.10 3.74 15.29
N THR A 324 -8.84 3.38 15.58
CA THR A 324 -7.69 4.26 15.30
C THR A 324 -7.53 4.53 13.81
N PHE A 325 -7.78 3.53 12.95
CA PHE A 325 -7.79 3.72 11.50
C PHE A 325 -8.94 4.59 10.99
N VAL A 326 -10.14 4.45 11.57
CA VAL A 326 -11.29 5.31 11.23
C VAL A 326 -10.98 6.77 11.56
N LEU A 327 -10.43 7.01 12.75
CA LEU A 327 -10.04 8.34 13.20
C LEU A 327 -8.92 8.93 12.36
N TRP A 328 -7.94 8.13 11.95
CA TRP A 328 -6.92 8.54 10.98
C TRP A 328 -7.55 8.99 9.65
N GLY A 329 -8.54 8.23 9.15
CA GLY A 329 -9.30 8.62 7.96
C GLY A 329 -10.00 9.96 8.16
N ILE A 330 -10.79 10.09 9.23
CA ILE A 330 -11.52 11.31 9.59
C ILE A 330 -10.55 12.50 9.71
N TRP A 331 -9.40 12.33 10.35
CA TRP A 331 -8.36 13.36 10.48
C TRP A 331 -7.95 13.92 9.11
N HIS A 332 -7.59 13.05 8.16
CA HIS A 332 -7.26 13.50 6.80
C HIS A 332 -8.45 14.12 6.06
N GLY A 333 -9.66 13.61 6.29
CA GLY A 333 -10.89 14.18 5.74
C GLY A 333 -11.14 15.62 6.22
N VAL A 334 -11.00 15.85 7.52
CA VAL A 334 -11.16 17.17 8.14
C VAL A 334 -10.13 18.15 7.58
N PHE A 335 -8.84 17.82 7.55
CA PHE A 335 -7.83 18.76 7.02
C PHE A 335 -7.96 19.00 5.52
N SER A 336 -8.43 18.00 4.75
CA SER A 336 -8.77 18.19 3.33
C SER A 336 -9.94 19.16 3.13
N LEU A 337 -10.91 19.19 4.06
CA LEU A 337 -12.00 20.18 4.08
C LEU A 337 -11.53 21.55 4.56
N ILE A 338 -10.71 21.62 5.61
CA ILE A 338 -10.14 22.88 6.12
C ILE A 338 -9.41 23.62 5.00
N GLU A 339 -8.67 22.93 4.14
CA GLU A 339 -8.00 23.50 2.96
C GLU A 339 -8.96 24.08 1.89
N GLU A 340 -10.26 23.85 1.99
CA GLU A 340 -11.27 24.49 1.13
C GLU A 340 -11.79 25.80 1.69
N PHE A 341 -11.78 25.94 3.02
CA PHE A 341 -12.34 27.09 3.70
C PHE A 341 -11.26 28.07 4.15
N LEU A 342 -10.08 27.57 4.55
CA LEU A 342 -8.96 28.39 4.96
C LEU A 342 -8.02 28.69 3.78
N PRO A 343 -7.50 29.92 3.67
CA PRO A 343 -6.59 30.32 2.62
C PRO A 343 -5.16 29.83 2.90
N ILE A 344 -4.96 28.55 3.21
CA ILE A 344 -3.65 27.93 3.46
C ILE A 344 -2.70 28.18 2.28
N ARG A 345 -3.24 28.29 1.06
CA ARG A 345 -2.47 28.65 -0.15
C ARG A 345 -1.77 30.02 -0.08
N LYS A 346 -2.23 30.94 0.78
CA LYS A 346 -1.61 32.26 0.97
C LYS A 346 -0.37 32.23 1.88
N LEU A 347 -0.17 31.15 2.64
CA LEU A 347 1.03 31.00 3.46
C LEU A 347 2.27 30.80 2.58
N PRO A 348 3.46 31.28 3.02
CA PRO A 348 4.72 30.98 2.33
C PRO A 348 4.94 29.47 2.19
N GLY A 349 5.62 29.05 1.12
CA GLY A 349 5.77 27.64 0.77
C GLY A 349 6.34 26.76 1.90
N PHE A 350 7.28 27.29 2.68
CA PHE A 350 7.86 26.62 3.83
C PHE A 350 6.84 26.29 4.92
N PHE A 351 6.02 27.26 5.35
CA PHE A 351 4.99 27.05 6.37
C PHE A 351 3.89 26.10 5.90
N ARG A 352 3.53 26.17 4.61
CA ARG A 352 2.59 25.22 4.01
C ARG A 352 3.11 23.78 4.07
N HIS A 353 4.39 23.60 3.79
CA HIS A 353 5.03 22.30 3.84
C HIS A 353 5.08 21.76 5.27
N ILE A 354 5.51 22.58 6.25
CA ILE A 354 5.49 22.22 7.67
C ILE A 354 4.08 21.81 8.11
N TYR A 355 3.07 22.62 7.79
CA TYR A 355 1.68 22.31 8.09
C TYR A 355 1.26 20.95 7.52
N ALA A 356 1.55 20.69 6.24
CA ALA A 356 1.17 19.43 5.60
C ALA A 356 1.87 18.23 6.24
N MET A 357 3.17 18.34 6.51
CA MET A 357 3.95 17.25 7.13
C MET A 357 3.55 17.03 8.58
N LEU A 358 3.23 18.07 9.34
CA LEU A 358 2.77 17.95 10.73
C LEU A 358 1.44 17.18 10.80
N VAL A 359 0.47 17.56 9.95
CA VAL A 359 -0.82 16.88 9.86
C VAL A 359 -0.65 15.42 9.44
N VAL A 360 0.23 15.14 8.46
CA VAL A 360 0.53 13.77 8.02
C VAL A 360 1.20 12.95 9.13
N CYS A 361 2.19 13.52 9.82
CA CYS A 361 2.92 12.87 10.91
C CYS A 361 2.00 12.51 12.08
N ILE A 362 1.20 13.47 12.56
CA ILE A 362 0.22 13.24 13.64
C ILE A 362 -0.80 12.17 13.24
N GLY A 363 -1.27 12.21 11.99
CA GLY A 363 -2.13 11.16 11.44
C GLY A 363 -1.46 9.79 11.56
N PHE A 364 -0.21 9.66 11.11
CA PHE A 364 0.51 8.40 11.15
C PHE A 364 0.79 7.89 12.58
N VAL A 365 0.94 8.77 13.57
CA VAL A 365 1.03 8.35 14.98
C VAL A 365 -0.23 7.58 15.41
N MET A 366 -1.42 8.12 15.10
CA MET A 366 -2.69 7.43 15.39
C MET A 366 -2.82 6.13 14.58
N PHE A 367 -2.31 6.12 13.34
CA PHE A 367 -2.32 4.93 12.48
C PHE A 367 -1.37 3.82 12.98
N ARG A 368 -0.29 4.15 13.70
CA ARG A 368 0.65 3.19 14.31
C ARG A 368 0.20 2.67 15.67
N ALA A 369 -0.53 3.49 16.43
CA ALA A 369 -0.88 3.15 17.80
C ALA A 369 -1.78 1.90 17.86
N ASP A 370 -1.47 1.01 18.81
CA ASP A 370 -2.23 -0.22 19.05
C ASP A 370 -3.58 0.09 19.72
N THR A 371 -3.66 1.20 20.45
CA THR A 371 -4.88 1.70 21.07
C THR A 371 -5.06 3.20 20.86
N PHE A 372 -6.31 3.67 20.94
CA PHE A 372 -6.62 5.10 20.88
C PHE A 372 -5.90 5.88 21.99
N SER A 373 -5.87 5.35 23.22
CA SER A 373 -5.21 5.99 24.37
C SER A 373 -3.71 6.17 24.14
N GLN A 374 -3.01 5.12 23.67
CA GLN A 374 -1.59 5.20 23.35
C GLN A 374 -1.32 6.25 22.25
N GLY A 375 -2.18 6.32 21.23
CA GLY A 375 -2.06 7.31 20.15
C GLY A 375 -2.16 8.74 20.66
N ILE A 376 -3.14 9.04 21.51
CA ILE A 376 -3.29 10.37 22.13
C ILE A 376 -2.12 10.69 23.04
N GLN A 377 -1.72 9.77 23.92
CA GLN A 377 -0.60 9.97 24.85
C GLN A 377 0.74 10.18 24.13
N MET A 378 0.97 9.48 23.01
CA MET A 378 2.14 9.70 22.15
C MET A 378 2.10 11.12 21.56
N ILE A 379 0.96 11.55 21.01
CA ILE A 379 0.78 12.91 20.48
C ILE A 379 1.00 13.96 21.58
N GLU A 380 0.46 13.75 22.78
CA GLU A 380 0.67 14.65 23.92
C GLU A 380 2.17 14.76 24.25
N THR A 381 2.85 13.62 24.40
CA THR A 381 4.29 13.57 24.71
C THR A 381 5.15 14.29 23.67
N MET A 382 4.78 14.24 22.38
CA MET A 382 5.46 14.99 21.32
C MET A 382 5.45 16.51 21.52
N PHE A 383 4.52 17.07 22.29
CA PHE A 383 4.43 18.53 22.50
C PHE A 383 4.62 18.96 23.95
N THR A 384 4.38 18.06 24.92
CA THR A 384 4.40 18.37 26.35
C THR A 384 5.35 17.50 27.16
N GLY A 385 6.02 16.51 26.55
CA GLY A 385 6.94 15.56 27.19
C GLY A 385 8.29 16.15 27.60
N TRP A 386 8.28 17.23 28.39
CA TRP A 386 9.48 17.96 28.83
C TRP A 386 10.15 17.33 30.07
N ASN A 387 9.85 16.08 30.39
CA ASN A 387 10.56 15.35 31.44
C ASN A 387 11.90 14.84 30.90
N PHE A 388 13.00 15.12 31.61
CA PHE A 388 14.36 14.74 31.26
C PHE A 388 15.06 14.03 32.43
N ASP A 389 14.36 13.06 33.02
CA ASP A 389 14.98 12.12 33.95
C ASP A 389 15.98 11.19 33.24
N SER A 390 16.76 10.45 34.03
CA SER A 390 17.80 9.55 33.49
C SER A 390 17.24 8.50 32.53
N THR A 391 16.06 7.96 32.82
CA THR A 391 15.40 6.93 32.01
C THR A 391 15.00 7.48 30.64
N SER A 392 14.33 8.63 30.60
CA SER A 392 13.86 9.24 29.36
C SER A 392 14.99 9.77 28.47
N ILE A 393 16.07 10.27 29.06
CA ILE A 393 17.28 10.61 28.31
C ILE A 393 17.92 9.35 27.72
N GLN A 394 18.01 8.25 28.49
CA GLN A 394 18.60 7.01 28.02
C GLN A 394 17.85 6.44 26.81
N VAL A 395 16.51 6.45 26.82
CA VAL A 395 15.70 6.02 25.69
C VAL A 395 15.96 6.89 24.45
N ALA A 396 15.99 8.21 24.59
CA ALA A 396 16.25 9.11 23.47
C ALA A 396 17.65 8.92 22.87
N VAL A 397 18.69 8.82 23.73
CA VAL A 397 20.09 8.65 23.30
C VAL A 397 20.30 7.30 22.63
N TYR A 398 19.68 6.23 23.13
CA TYR A 398 19.77 4.89 22.54
C TYR A 398 19.36 4.89 21.06
N TRP A 399 18.28 5.60 20.72
CA TRP A 399 17.80 5.69 19.35
C TRP A 399 18.59 6.68 18.47
N LEU A 400 19.33 7.62 19.06
CA LEU A 400 20.17 8.59 18.33
C LEU A 400 21.57 8.06 17.99
N ASN A 401 21.73 6.75 17.79
CA ASN A 401 23.02 6.18 17.41
C ASN A 401 23.44 6.64 15.99
N PRO A 402 24.75 6.69 15.68
CA PRO A 402 25.24 7.20 14.40
C PRO A 402 24.66 6.50 13.17
N PHE A 403 24.43 5.18 13.25
CA PHE A 403 23.86 4.42 12.15
C PHE A 403 22.42 4.85 11.86
N TYR A 404 21.58 4.99 12.89
CA TYR A 404 20.23 5.52 12.75
C TYR A 404 20.24 6.93 12.15
N LEU A 405 21.12 7.83 12.60
CA LEU A 405 21.19 9.19 12.07
C LEU A 405 21.55 9.23 10.58
N VAL A 406 22.47 8.37 10.14
CA VAL A 406 22.83 8.24 8.72
C VAL A 406 21.63 7.74 7.91
N ILE A 407 20.94 6.69 8.38
CA ILE A 407 19.77 6.14 7.68
C ILE A 407 18.60 7.13 7.67
N LEU A 408 18.38 7.87 8.77
CA LEU A 408 17.39 8.94 8.86
C LEU A 408 17.68 10.02 7.82
N PHE A 409 18.93 10.47 7.71
CA PHE A 409 19.35 11.46 6.73
C PHE A 409 19.17 10.96 5.29
N VAL A 410 19.62 9.74 4.99
CA VAL A 410 19.44 9.09 3.68
C VAL A 410 17.95 8.92 3.35
N GLY A 411 17.13 8.54 4.34
CA GLY A 411 15.68 8.43 4.20
C GLY A 411 15.02 9.78 3.90
N ILE A 412 15.39 10.85 4.60
CA ILE A 412 14.83 12.18 4.30
C ILE A 412 15.25 12.65 2.89
N LEU A 413 16.51 12.47 2.51
CA LEU A 413 16.98 12.79 1.15
C LEU A 413 16.27 11.96 0.08
N GLY A 414 16.04 10.67 0.33
CA GLY A 414 15.37 9.78 -0.61
C GLY A 414 13.89 10.11 -0.83
N CYS A 415 13.27 10.88 0.07
CA CYS A 415 11.92 11.42 -0.12
C CYS A 415 11.87 12.58 -1.12
N MET A 416 13.02 13.12 -1.53
CA MET A 416 13.13 14.17 -2.55
C MET A 416 13.30 13.59 -3.96
N PRO A 417 12.87 14.30 -5.02
CA PRO A 417 12.97 13.85 -6.41
C PRO A 417 14.40 13.92 -6.98
N ILE A 418 15.42 13.52 -6.21
CA ILE A 418 16.84 13.59 -6.59
C ILE A 418 17.10 12.69 -7.80
N LEU A 419 16.71 11.41 -7.73
CA LEU A 419 16.91 10.46 -8.83
C LEU A 419 16.16 10.86 -10.10
N ARG A 420 14.94 11.41 -9.96
CA ARG A 420 14.18 11.92 -11.11
C ARG A 420 14.87 13.12 -11.75
N SER A 421 15.38 14.04 -10.94
CA SER A 421 16.08 15.23 -11.41
C SER A 421 17.39 14.87 -12.10
N LEU A 422 18.13 13.91 -11.53
CA LEU A 422 19.35 13.36 -12.14
C LEU A 422 19.04 12.70 -13.49
N HIS A 423 17.99 11.88 -13.57
CA HIS A 423 17.59 11.26 -14.82
C HIS A 423 17.22 12.30 -15.89
N ALA A 424 16.41 13.30 -15.54
CA ALA A 424 16.04 14.40 -16.45
C ALA A 424 17.27 15.19 -16.94
N PHE A 425 18.27 15.39 -16.08
CA PHE A 425 19.54 16.02 -16.45
C PHE A 425 20.37 15.14 -17.40
N THR A 426 20.43 13.83 -17.15
CA THR A 426 21.16 12.89 -18.02
C THR A 426 20.57 12.80 -19.42
N GLU A 427 19.23 12.83 -19.56
CA GLU A 427 18.57 12.83 -20.87
C GLU A 427 18.90 14.06 -21.71
N ARG A 428 19.18 15.20 -21.07
CA ARG A 428 19.59 16.43 -21.75
C ARG A 428 21.06 16.44 -22.16
N THR A 429 21.88 15.53 -21.61
CA THR A 429 23.34 15.56 -21.76
C THR A 429 23.88 14.18 -22.16
N PRO A 430 24.01 13.88 -23.47
CA PRO A 430 24.35 12.54 -23.97
C PRO A 430 25.66 11.96 -23.42
N VAL A 431 26.68 12.80 -23.22
CA VAL A 431 27.97 12.41 -22.64
C VAL A 431 27.79 11.93 -21.21
N VAL A 432 27.03 12.66 -20.40
CA VAL A 432 26.73 12.29 -19.01
C VAL A 432 25.88 11.02 -18.97
N LYS A 433 24.93 10.85 -19.88
CA LYS A 433 24.12 9.61 -19.99
C LYS A 433 24.99 8.37 -20.22
N ARG A 434 26.00 8.45 -21.10
CA ARG A 434 26.92 7.33 -21.37
C ARG A 434 27.73 6.91 -20.14
N ILE A 435 27.97 7.82 -19.20
CA ILE A 435 28.70 7.53 -17.95
C ILE A 435 27.71 7.07 -16.88
N VAL A 436 26.68 7.86 -16.59
CA VAL A 436 25.78 7.64 -15.44
C VAL A 436 24.98 6.35 -15.58
N VAL A 437 24.55 5.96 -16.79
CA VAL A 437 23.72 4.77 -16.98
C VAL A 437 24.45 3.49 -16.56
N PRO A 438 25.66 3.16 -17.07
CA PRO A 438 26.44 2.02 -16.59
C PRO A 438 26.68 2.02 -15.08
N PHE A 439 27.09 3.17 -14.52
CA PHE A 439 27.32 3.29 -13.07
C PHE A 439 26.03 3.07 -12.26
N SER A 440 24.86 3.43 -12.80
CA SER A 440 23.57 3.16 -12.15
C SER A 440 23.23 1.66 -12.10
N TYR A 441 23.67 0.87 -13.08
CA TYR A 441 23.54 -0.59 -13.03
C TYR A 441 24.47 -1.20 -12.00
N VAL A 442 25.73 -0.75 -11.94
CA VAL A 442 26.68 -1.17 -10.89
C VAL A 442 26.12 -0.83 -9.51
N GLY A 443 25.60 0.40 -9.33
CA GLY A 443 24.95 0.82 -8.09
C GLY A 443 23.76 -0.06 -7.73
N SER A 444 22.97 -0.49 -8.71
CA SER A 444 21.84 -1.41 -8.47
C SER A 444 22.33 -2.78 -8.01
N VAL A 445 23.36 -3.35 -8.64
CA VAL A 445 23.96 -4.62 -8.19
C VAL A 445 24.49 -4.52 -6.76
N LEU A 446 25.18 -3.42 -6.43
CA LEU A 446 25.65 -3.18 -5.06
C LEU A 446 24.49 -3.08 -4.05
N LEU A 447 23.40 -2.38 -4.41
CA LEU A 447 22.20 -2.31 -3.57
C LEU A 447 21.55 -3.69 -3.36
N LEU A 448 21.52 -4.53 -4.40
CA LEU A 448 21.03 -5.90 -4.29
C LEU A 448 21.89 -6.72 -3.33
N LEU A 449 23.22 -6.67 -3.49
CA LEU A 449 24.16 -7.38 -2.61
C LEU A 449 24.03 -6.92 -1.15
N LEU A 450 23.99 -5.61 -0.90
CA LEU A 450 23.78 -5.06 0.44
C LEU A 450 22.43 -5.49 1.03
N SER A 451 21.36 -5.51 0.23
CA SER A 451 20.05 -5.98 0.67
C SER A 451 20.07 -7.47 1.02
N MET A 452 20.73 -8.31 0.21
CA MET A 452 20.88 -9.74 0.49
C MET A 452 21.73 -9.98 1.74
N LEU A 453 22.85 -9.27 1.91
CA LEU A 453 23.67 -9.34 3.12
C LEU A 453 22.85 -8.99 4.35
N SER A 454 22.12 -7.87 4.31
CA SER A 454 21.24 -7.44 5.42
C SER A 454 20.14 -8.46 5.74
N LEU A 455 19.55 -9.11 4.74
CA LEU A 455 18.54 -10.15 4.93
C LEU A 455 19.15 -11.46 5.45
N SER A 456 20.42 -11.74 5.14
CA SER A 456 21.12 -12.94 5.64
C SER A 456 21.53 -12.80 7.10
N SER A 457 21.88 -11.58 7.52
CA SER A 457 22.28 -11.27 8.89
C SER A 457 21.09 -10.97 9.81
N GLY A 458 19.97 -10.50 9.24
CA GLY A 458 18.84 -9.96 9.98
C GLY A 458 17.65 -10.91 10.05
N THR A 459 17.20 -11.19 11.27
CA THR A 459 15.88 -11.82 11.54
C THR A 459 14.74 -10.81 11.54
N TYR A 460 15.03 -9.51 11.73
CA TYR A 460 14.02 -8.45 11.81
C TYR A 460 13.69 -7.89 10.40
N ASN A 461 12.61 -8.42 9.82
CA ASN A 461 12.08 -8.03 8.51
C ASN A 461 10.56 -7.88 8.60
N PRO A 462 10.06 -6.92 9.40
CA PRO A 462 8.62 -6.75 9.61
C PRO A 462 7.96 -6.39 8.28
N PHE A 463 6.79 -6.94 8.01
CA PHE A 463 5.97 -6.51 6.88
C PHE A 463 4.76 -5.77 7.42
N ILE A 464 4.71 -4.45 7.18
CA ILE A 464 3.76 -3.57 7.85
C ILE A 464 2.30 -3.96 7.61
N TYR A 465 2.01 -4.58 6.45
CA TYR A 465 0.69 -5.08 6.10
C TYR A 465 0.18 -6.21 6.99
N PHE A 466 1.05 -6.94 7.69
CA PHE A 466 0.60 -7.94 8.67
C PHE A 466 0.05 -7.33 9.96
N ARG A 467 0.23 -6.01 10.17
CA ARG A 467 -0.37 -5.30 11.32
C ARG A 467 -1.82 -4.87 11.07
N PHE A 468 -2.33 -4.96 9.84
CA PHE A 468 -3.54 -4.27 9.38
C PHE A 468 -4.72 -5.19 9.04
#